data_AF-A0A645H9Z3-F1
#
_entry.id   AF-A0A645H9Z3-F1
#
_cell.length_a   1.000
_cell.length_b   1.000
_cell.length_c   1.000
_cell.angle_alpha   90.00
_cell.angle_beta   90.00
_cell.angle_gamma   90.00
#
_symmetry.space_group_name_H-M   'P 1'
#
loop_
_entity.id
_entity.type
_entity.pdbx_description
1 polymer ?
#
loop_
_entity_poly.entity_id
_entity_poly.type
_entity_poly.pdbx_seq_one_letter_code
_entity_poly.pdbx_strand_id
1 'polypeptide(L)' 'MKYAKAKNAGVILGATNPIVLVSRADPAESKLYSLALAALVAQNN' A
#
# COMPACT_ATOMS: atom_id res chain seq x y z
N MET A 1 5.86 3.72 -10.47
CA MET A 1 6.59 4.99 -10.30
C MET A 1 7.66 5.24 -11.36
N LYS A 2 8.73 4.43 -11.41
CA LYS A 2 10.00 4.83 -12.05
C LYS A 2 9.93 5.23 -13.54
N TYR A 3 9.06 4.61 -14.33
CA TYR A 3 8.95 4.92 -15.77
C TYR A 3 7.71 5.74 -16.13
N ALA A 4 6.54 5.42 -15.55
CA ALA A 4 5.28 6.11 -15.85
C ALA A 4 4.97 7.29 -14.90
N LYS A 5 5.84 7.60 -13.93
CA LYS A 5 5.60 8.57 -12.84
C LYS A 5 4.29 8.36 -12.05
N ALA A 6 3.68 7.18 -12.17
CA ALA A 6 2.44 6.86 -11.45
C ALA A 6 2.68 6.72 -9.95
N LYS A 7 1.77 7.30 -9.15
CA LYS A 7 1.63 7.03 -7.71
C LYS A 7 1.20 5.57 -7.54
N ASN A 8 1.83 4.84 -6.62
CA ASN A 8 1.48 3.45 -6.34
C ASN A 8 1.18 3.24 -4.84
N ALA A 9 0.40 2.20 -4.58
CA ALA A 9 0.10 1.66 -3.27
C ALA A 9 -0.08 0.14 -3.42
N GLY A 10 0.24 -0.63 -2.38
CA GLY A 10 0.08 -2.07 -2.37
C GLY A 10 -0.37 -2.57 -1.01
N VAL A 11 -1.29 -3.53 -1.02
CA VAL A 11 -1.80 -4.22 0.17
C VAL A 11 -2.02 -5.69 -0.18
N ILE A 12 -1.71 -6.59 0.75
CA ILE A 12 -1.98 -8.02 0.61
C ILE A 12 -3.34 -8.31 1.26
N LEU A 13 -4.21 -9.00 0.51
CA LEU A 13 -5.57 -9.36 0.89
C LEU A 13 -5.72 -10.89 1.04
N GLY A 14 -6.82 -11.33 1.64
CA GLY A 14 -7.14 -12.76 1.83
C GLY A 14 -6.70 -13.34 3.18
N ALA A 15 -5.95 -12.57 3.99
CA ALA A 15 -5.73 -12.86 5.41
C ALA A 15 -6.86 -12.26 6.27
N THR A 16 -6.86 -12.55 7.58
CA THR A 16 -7.84 -12.00 8.54
C THR A 16 -7.81 -10.47 8.61
N ASN A 17 -6.65 -9.85 8.36
CA ASN A 17 -6.48 -8.40 8.29
C ASN A 17 -5.60 -8.03 7.09
N PRO A 18 -5.73 -6.81 6.52
CA PRO A 18 -4.87 -6.37 5.43
C PRO A 18 -3.41 -6.25 5.89
N ILE A 19 -2.47 -6.69 5.05
CA ILE A 19 -1.03 -6.66 5.36
C ILE A 19 -0.32 -5.68 4.43
N VAL A 20 0.45 -4.76 5.03
CA VAL A 20 1.29 -3.81 4.29
C VAL A 20 2.73 -4.31 4.29
N LEU A 21 3.23 -4.67 3.11
CA LEU A 21 4.60 -5.08 2.88
C LEU A 21 5.24 -4.12 1.87
N VAL A 22 6.30 -3.44 2.28
CA VAL A 22 6.94 -2.37 1.50
C VAL A 22 8.39 -2.70 1.13
N SER A 23 8.88 -2.16 0.01
CA SER A 23 10.28 -2.26 -0.35
C SER A 23 11.11 -1.16 0.33
N ARG A 24 12.38 -1.48 0.61
CA ARG A 24 13.37 -0.48 1.03
C ARG A 24 13.54 0.62 -0.02
N ALA A 25 13.42 0.27 -1.29
CA ALA A 25 13.57 1.20 -2.41
C ALA A 25 12.35 2.09 -2.65
N ASP A 26 11.21 1.81 -1.99
CA ASP A 26 10.02 2.64 -2.15
C ASP A 26 10.20 4.01 -1.47
N PRO A 27 9.80 5.11 -2.13
CA PRO A 27 9.76 6.42 -1.50
C PRO A 27 8.73 6.47 -0.38
N ALA A 28 8.87 7.45 0.52
CA ALA A 28 7.98 7.62 1.66
C ALA A 28 6.50 7.77 1.27
N GLU A 29 6.23 8.47 0.16
CA GLU A 29 4.87 8.69 -0.35
C GLU A 29 4.15 7.36 -0.64
N SER A 30 4.82 6.41 -1.29
CA SER A 30 4.22 5.10 -1.60
C SER A 30 3.99 4.25 -0.37
N LYS A 31 4.88 4.33 0.62
CA LYS A 31 4.69 3.64 1.89
C LYS A 31 3.45 4.19 2.62
N LEU A 32 3.29 5.51 2.63
CA LEU A 32 2.12 6.18 3.20
C LEU A 32 0.84 5.79 2.46
N TYR A 33 0.84 5.76 1.14
CA TYR A 33 -0.32 5.36 0.35
C TYR A 33 -0.71 3.90 0.56
N SER A 34 0.26 2.99 0.70
CA SER A 34 -0.02 1.59 1.05
C SER A 34 -0.67 1.46 2.44
N LEU A 35 -0.25 2.25 3.42
CA LEU A 35 -0.89 2.29 4.75
C LEU A 35 -2.31 2.85 4.69
N ALA A 36 -2.51 3.97 3.98
CA ALA A 36 -3.82 4.56 3.80
C ALA A 36 -4.79 3.61 3.08
N LEU A 37 -4.31 2.94 2.02
CA LEU A 37 -5.10 1.93 1.30
C LEU A 37 -5.49 0.77 2.22
N ALA A 38 -4.56 0.25 3.02
CA ALA A 38 -4.85 -0.81 3.98
C ALA A 38 -5.89 -0.40 5.02
N ALA A 39 -5.83 0.85 5.52
CA ALA A 39 -6.83 1.38 6.45
C ALA A 39 -8.24 1.46 5.84
N LEU A 40 -8.33 1.93 4.59
CA LEU A 40 -9.60 1.99 3.86
C LEU A 40 -10.18 0.59 3.60
N VAL A 41 -9.34 -0.38 3.22
CA VAL A 41 -9.77 -1.76 3.05
C VAL A 41 -10.22 -2.37 4.38
N ALA A 42 -9.49 -2.12 5.47
CA ALA A 42 -9.84 -2.62 6.80
C ALA A 42 -11.16 -2.03 7.31
N GLN A 43 -11.49 -0.78 6.95
CA GLN A 43 -12.76 -0.14 7.31
C GLN A 43 -13.95 -0.71 6.54
N ASN A 44 -13.74 -1.23 5.33
CA ASN A 44 -14.79 -1.75 4.45
C ASN A 44 -15.04 -3.26 4.60
N ASN A 45 -14.56 -3.86 5.70
CA ASN A 45 -14.86 -5.22 6.15
C ASN A 45 -15.78 -5.18 7.37
#